data_AF-A0A3A9FS04-F1
#
_entry.id   AF-A0A3A9FS04-F1
#
_cell.length_a   1.000
_cell.length_b   1.000
_cell.length_c   1.000
_cell.angle_alpha   90.00
_cell.angle_beta   90.00
_cell.angle_gamma   90.00
#
_symmetry.space_group_name_H-M   'P 1'
#
loop_
_entity.id
_entity.type
_entity.pdbx_description
1 polymer ?
#
loop_
_entity_poly.entity_id
_entity_poly.type
_entity_poly.pdbx_seq_one_letter_code
_entity_poly.pdbx_strand_id
1 'polypeptide(L)'
;MQNCIWKEPEMANFLIFLGMAGSKDLIDLLMQSGSEVCVSTTQHPMPVLPKGTAVLKEPETADELATLLQSLQFDCVIDASLDPCIQRYEQRKIACTFSDIRYLRLVNSAGCNEACVYVDSAEKAAGVLSATTGNALLFLGLPELEAFTKVPNFSGRLYPCVKPSPAVIDQCISMGFKQENMIAMDKGFSRELTCAVLRQIKASLLVTKIKDGAGGTEQFMAARDADATAIAIGHPSNEQGFTYPELLELLERNYGISSPSKQTGGPYFPLFVDLQDKKLLVIGGGAAAAKRTETLLRFCHHVSVIAPQFDRAFDRLEAVRIERPYMHGDCKGYDYIFAVADNQEINRVVGEDAKGLHISVYLENISEDSDFLFPDITRKGTVVVGACVPERDKKLRQSLIQAIGERLEAMLSKKKTGDTKEKHKEKKDNG
;
A
#
# COMPACT_ATOMS: atom_id res chain seq x y z
N MET A 1 -16.46 7.14 50.51
CA MET A 1 -15.65 7.76 49.44
C MET A 1 -14.43 6.90 49.27
N GLN A 2 -14.44 5.99 48.30
CA GLN A 2 -13.32 5.12 47.98
C GLN A 2 -12.68 5.69 46.71
N ASN A 3 -11.45 6.17 46.84
CA ASN A 3 -10.67 6.74 45.75
C ASN A 3 -10.55 5.72 44.61
N CYS A 4 -11.19 5.99 43.48
CA CYS A 4 -10.83 5.38 42.20
C CYS A 4 -9.49 5.97 41.79
N ILE A 5 -8.41 5.27 42.10
CA ILE A 5 -7.09 5.52 41.53
C ILE A 5 -7.18 5.05 40.08
N TRP A 6 -7.35 5.99 39.15
CA TRP A 6 -7.05 5.73 37.75
C TRP A 6 -5.55 5.45 37.69
N LYS A 7 -5.13 4.19 37.54
CA LYS A 7 -3.77 3.88 37.10
C LYS A 7 -3.64 4.47 35.70
N GLU A 8 -2.70 5.39 35.51
CA GLU A 8 -2.24 5.77 34.17
C GLU A 8 -1.86 4.49 33.41
N PRO A 9 -2.20 4.36 32.11
CA PRO A 9 -1.76 3.20 31.34
C PRO A 9 -0.23 3.17 31.38
N GLU A 10 0.32 2.06 31.86
CA GLU A 10 1.78 1.85 31.89
C GLU A 10 2.31 2.05 30.46
N MET A 11 3.26 2.99 30.29
CA MET A 11 3.81 3.32 28.99
C MET A 11 4.61 2.13 28.46
N ALA A 12 4.18 1.56 27.35
CA ALA A 12 4.88 0.43 26.74
C ALA A 12 6.30 0.83 26.27
N ASN A 13 7.27 -0.04 26.49
CA ASN A 13 8.68 0.16 26.17
C ASN A 13 9.14 -0.81 25.09
N PHE A 14 9.66 -0.28 23.97
CA PHE A 14 10.04 -1.05 22.79
C PHE A 14 11.54 -1.02 22.54
N LEU A 15 12.12 -2.18 22.20
CA LEU A 15 13.46 -2.26 21.60
C LEU A 15 13.33 -2.57 20.11
N ILE A 16 13.96 -1.76 19.26
CA ILE A 16 13.92 -1.94 17.80
C ILE A 16 15.32 -2.16 17.24
N PHE A 17 15.52 -3.29 16.56
CA PHE A 17 16.72 -3.51 15.75
C PHE A 17 16.51 -2.94 14.35
N LEU A 18 17.28 -1.93 13.96
CA LEU A 18 17.09 -1.18 12.71
C LEU A 18 17.95 -1.73 11.56
N GLY A 19 17.34 -1.76 10.38
CA GLY A 19 18.03 -2.05 9.11
C GLY A 19 17.17 -1.88 7.86
N MET A 20 15.84 -1.99 7.97
CA MET A 20 14.90 -1.85 6.87
C MET A 20 14.51 -0.39 6.60
N ALA A 21 14.25 -0.06 5.33
CA ALA A 21 13.65 1.23 4.96
C ALA A 21 12.24 1.33 5.56
N GLY A 22 11.87 2.52 6.07
CA GLY A 22 10.59 2.74 6.75
C GLY A 22 10.60 2.47 8.26
N SER A 23 11.69 1.96 8.83
CA SER A 23 11.81 1.76 10.30
C SER A 23 11.70 3.07 11.10
N LYS A 24 11.94 4.22 10.46
CA LYS A 24 11.76 5.53 11.07
C LYS A 24 10.28 5.85 11.33
N ASP A 25 9.41 5.56 10.36
CA ASP A 25 7.97 5.81 10.49
C ASP A 25 7.37 4.97 11.62
N LEU A 26 7.91 3.76 11.83
CA LEU A 26 7.58 2.91 12.96
C LEU A 26 8.01 3.51 14.30
N ILE A 27 9.24 4.04 14.41
CA ILE A 27 9.71 4.74 15.63
C ILE A 27 8.80 5.93 15.93
N ASP A 28 8.53 6.76 14.92
CA ASP A 28 7.68 7.95 15.06
C ASP A 28 6.26 7.57 15.52
N LEU A 29 5.70 6.49 14.99
CA LEU A 29 4.40 5.96 15.41
C LEU A 29 4.39 5.55 16.89
N LEU A 30 5.34 4.71 17.31
CA LEU A 30 5.41 4.22 18.69
C LEU A 30 5.61 5.38 19.68
N MET A 31 6.45 6.36 19.33
CA MET A 31 6.65 7.55 20.16
C MET A 31 5.38 8.41 20.25
N GLN A 32 4.63 8.56 19.15
CA GLN A 32 3.38 9.33 19.14
C GLN A 32 2.27 8.67 19.97
N SER A 33 2.29 7.34 20.16
CA SER A 33 1.39 6.66 21.09
C SER A 33 1.78 6.83 22.57
N GLY A 34 2.87 7.55 22.86
CA GLY A 34 3.39 7.73 24.21
C GLY A 34 4.25 6.57 24.69
N SER A 35 4.73 5.71 23.79
CA SER A 35 5.62 4.60 24.12
C SER A 35 7.07 5.05 24.18
N GLU A 36 7.86 4.42 25.05
CA GLU A 36 9.30 4.58 25.07
C GLU A 36 9.94 3.70 23.98
N VAL A 37 10.91 4.25 23.25
CA VAL A 37 11.54 3.54 22.13
C VAL A 37 13.07 3.62 22.27
N CYS A 38 13.67 2.44 22.37
CA CYS A 38 15.10 2.23 22.30
C CYS A 38 15.45 1.55 20.97
N VAL A 39 16.55 1.94 20.34
CA VAL A 39 16.98 1.38 19.06
C VAL A 39 18.40 0.84 19.10
N SER A 40 18.64 -0.22 18.34
CA SER A 40 19.97 -0.75 18.08
C SER A 40 20.19 -0.89 16.58
N THR A 41 21.39 -0.56 16.09
CA THR A 41 21.71 -0.67 14.66
C THR A 41 23.18 -0.97 14.43
N THR A 42 23.44 -1.76 13.40
CA THR A 42 24.78 -2.04 12.87
C THR A 42 25.12 -1.17 11.65
N GLN A 43 24.21 -0.27 11.24
CA GLN A 43 24.41 0.62 10.09
C GLN A 43 25.42 1.72 10.40
N HIS A 44 26.38 1.91 9.48
CA HIS A 44 27.37 2.97 9.52
C HIS A 44 27.41 3.73 8.17
N PRO A 45 27.23 5.07 8.16
CA PRO A 45 26.93 5.93 9.32
C PRO A 45 25.54 5.66 9.91
N MET A 46 25.37 5.95 11.20
CA MET A 46 24.11 5.76 11.91
C MET A 46 22.99 6.64 11.29
N PRO A 47 21.77 6.11 11.11
CA PRO A 47 20.66 6.90 10.58
C PRO A 47 20.27 8.04 11.52
N VAL A 48 19.65 9.09 10.96
CA VAL A 48 19.08 10.19 11.74
C VAL A 48 17.82 9.70 12.44
N LEU A 49 17.84 9.70 13.77
CA LEU A 49 16.74 9.21 14.61
C LEU A 49 15.84 10.35 15.13
N PRO A 50 14.55 10.09 15.39
CA PRO A 50 13.67 11.03 16.07
C PRO A 50 14.23 11.49 17.43
N LYS A 51 13.91 12.73 17.82
CA LYS A 51 14.35 13.28 19.13
C LYS A 51 13.72 12.48 20.26
N GLY A 52 14.52 12.12 21.26
CA GLY A 52 14.07 11.30 22.39
C GLY A 52 14.31 9.80 22.22
N THR A 53 14.82 9.36 21.06
CA THR A 53 15.15 7.93 20.84
C THR A 53 16.40 7.56 21.61
N ALA A 54 16.32 6.57 22.49
CA ALA A 54 17.49 6.00 23.14
C ALA A 54 18.22 5.06 22.16
N VAL A 55 19.55 5.07 22.18
CA VAL A 55 20.37 4.18 21.34
C VAL A 55 21.15 3.23 22.23
N LEU A 56 21.11 1.94 21.90
CA LEU A 56 21.78 0.90 22.67
C LEU A 56 22.61 0.01 21.74
N LYS A 57 23.82 -0.33 22.20
CA LYS A 57 24.68 -1.29 21.50
C LYS A 57 24.20 -2.70 21.78
N GLU A 58 23.87 -3.46 20.75
CA GLU A 58 23.48 -4.86 20.88
C GLU A 58 24.59 -5.67 21.58
N PRO A 59 24.25 -6.42 22.65
CA PRO A 59 25.19 -7.36 23.27
C PRO A 59 25.66 -8.46 22.32
N GLU A 60 26.80 -9.08 22.61
CA GLU A 60 27.40 -10.06 21.69
C GLU A 60 26.79 -11.47 21.85
N THR A 61 26.09 -11.72 22.96
CA THR A 61 25.51 -13.02 23.30
C THR A 61 24.03 -12.93 23.66
N ALA A 62 23.32 -14.05 23.51
CA ALA A 62 21.90 -14.14 23.85
C ALA A 62 21.64 -13.96 25.36
N ASP A 63 22.53 -14.44 26.22
CA ASP A 63 22.39 -14.32 27.68
C ASP A 63 22.54 -12.87 28.16
N GLU A 64 23.50 -12.14 27.59
CA GLU A 64 23.68 -10.71 27.85
C GLU A 64 22.48 -9.91 27.35
N LEU A 65 21.96 -10.24 26.16
CA LEU A 65 20.74 -9.62 25.63
C LEU A 65 19.54 -9.93 26.51
N ALA A 66 19.37 -11.17 26.99
CA ALA A 66 18.27 -11.53 27.88
C ALA A 66 18.31 -10.77 29.21
N THR A 67 19.52 -10.60 29.76
CA THR A 67 19.76 -9.83 30.99
C THR A 67 19.41 -8.36 30.79
N LEU A 68 19.87 -7.77 29.68
CA LEU A 68 19.56 -6.40 29.30
C LEU A 68 18.05 -6.20 29.16
N LEU A 69 17.39 -7.10 28.43
CA LEU A 69 15.97 -7.09 28.16
C LEU A 69 15.12 -7.04 29.45
N GLN A 70 15.48 -7.86 30.44
CA GLN A 70 14.82 -7.86 31.75
C GLN A 70 15.12 -6.61 32.57
N SER A 71 16.39 -6.17 32.60
CA SER A 71 16.81 -5.01 33.40
C SER A 71 16.16 -3.69 32.97
N LEU A 72 15.93 -3.53 31.67
CA LEU A 72 15.33 -2.33 31.09
C LEU A 72 13.80 -2.44 30.91
N GLN A 73 13.21 -3.57 31.31
CA GLN A 73 11.76 -3.80 31.31
C GLN A 73 11.12 -3.51 29.94
N PHE A 74 11.65 -4.10 28.87
CA PHE A 74 11.01 -3.98 27.55
C PHE A 74 9.75 -4.85 27.46
N ASP A 75 8.69 -4.32 26.87
CA ASP A 75 7.43 -5.03 26.65
C ASP A 75 7.41 -5.78 25.31
N CYS A 76 8.21 -5.32 24.35
CA CYS A 76 8.30 -5.90 23.02
C CYS A 76 9.63 -5.59 22.35
N VAL A 77 10.15 -6.57 21.63
CA VAL A 77 11.26 -6.41 20.69
C VAL A 77 10.71 -6.45 19.27
N ILE A 78 11.03 -5.45 18.47
CA ILE A 78 10.74 -5.41 17.03
C ILE A 78 12.04 -5.53 16.25
N ASP A 79 12.21 -6.63 15.53
CA ASP A 79 13.38 -6.84 14.67
C ASP A 79 13.05 -6.38 13.25
N ALA A 80 13.48 -5.17 12.90
CA ALA A 80 13.38 -4.57 11.58
C ALA A 80 14.76 -4.46 10.93
N SER A 81 15.66 -5.41 11.20
CA SER A 81 17.05 -5.37 10.73
C SER A 81 17.29 -6.23 9.47
N LEU A 82 18.13 -5.72 8.56
CA LEU A 82 18.59 -6.41 7.36
C LEU A 82 19.93 -7.13 7.60
N ASP A 83 20.12 -7.74 8.77
CA ASP A 83 21.37 -8.43 9.10
C ASP A 83 21.51 -9.77 8.33
N PRO A 84 22.49 -9.95 7.45
CA PRO A 84 22.65 -11.20 6.69
C PRO A 84 23.02 -12.40 7.59
N CYS A 85 23.31 -12.19 8.87
CA CYS A 85 23.71 -13.23 9.80
C CYS A 85 22.50 -13.87 10.50
N ILE A 86 22.09 -15.06 10.04
CA ILE A 86 21.03 -15.88 10.67
C ILE A 86 21.28 -16.09 12.18
N GLN A 87 22.56 -16.21 12.58
CA GLN A 87 22.94 -16.40 13.98
C GLN A 87 22.44 -15.27 14.89
N ARG A 88 22.41 -14.02 14.42
CA ARG A 88 21.92 -12.89 15.21
C ARG A 88 20.41 -12.94 15.45
N TYR A 89 19.66 -13.37 14.44
CA TYR A 89 18.21 -13.53 14.57
C TYR A 89 17.85 -14.61 15.59
N GLU A 90 18.54 -15.75 15.53
CA GLU A 90 18.37 -16.82 16.51
C GLU A 90 18.76 -16.36 17.92
N GLN A 91 19.86 -15.62 18.07
CA GLN A 91 20.27 -15.06 19.36
C GLN A 91 19.21 -14.14 19.97
N ARG A 92 18.66 -13.20 19.18
CA ARG A 92 17.59 -12.29 19.64
C ARG A 92 16.33 -13.04 20.02
N LYS A 93 15.92 -14.01 19.19
CA LYS A 93 14.75 -14.86 19.45
C LYS A 93 14.91 -15.68 20.72
N ILE A 94 16.08 -16.29 20.92
CA ILE A 94 16.44 -17.04 22.13
C ILE A 94 16.37 -16.12 23.35
N ALA A 95 17.01 -14.94 23.29
CA ALA A 95 17.00 -13.96 24.37
C ALA A 95 15.58 -13.53 24.76
N CYS A 96 14.73 -13.19 23.78
CA CYS A 96 13.35 -12.81 24.03
C CYS A 96 12.54 -13.95 24.65
N THR A 97 12.76 -15.20 24.20
CA THR A 97 12.09 -16.38 24.76
C THR A 97 12.48 -16.60 26.22
N PHE A 98 13.77 -16.46 26.56
CA PHE A 98 14.24 -16.57 27.96
C PHE A 98 13.75 -15.43 28.85
N SER A 99 13.60 -14.23 28.29
CA SER A 99 13.11 -13.06 29.03
C SER A 99 11.58 -12.99 29.11
N ASP A 100 10.83 -13.92 28.50
CA ASP A 100 9.37 -13.86 28.33
C ASP A 100 8.88 -12.55 27.68
N ILE A 101 9.67 -12.04 26.72
CA ILE A 101 9.36 -10.82 25.97
C ILE A 101 8.93 -11.19 24.56
N ARG A 102 7.94 -10.47 24.06
CA ARG A 102 7.44 -10.66 22.70
C ARG A 102 8.48 -10.24 21.67
N TYR A 103 8.77 -11.15 20.75
CA TYR A 103 9.65 -10.90 19.61
C TYR A 103 8.83 -10.83 18.31
N LEU A 104 8.81 -9.66 17.66
CA LEU A 104 8.13 -9.42 16.40
C LEU A 104 9.16 -9.11 15.32
N ARG A 105 9.34 -10.03 14.37
CA ARG A 105 10.22 -9.79 13.22
C ARG A 105 9.43 -9.13 12.10
N LEU A 106 9.85 -7.94 11.68
CA LEU A 106 9.35 -7.32 10.47
C LEU A 106 10.03 -7.99 9.28
N VAL A 107 9.22 -8.59 8.41
CA VAL A 107 9.68 -9.08 7.12
C VAL A 107 9.12 -8.16 6.05
N ASN A 108 9.88 -7.92 4.99
CA ASN A 108 9.26 -7.37 3.80
C ASN A 108 8.18 -8.36 3.37
N SER A 109 7.02 -7.86 2.95
CA SER A 109 6.23 -8.61 1.99
C SER A 109 7.11 -8.74 0.76
N ALA A 110 7.95 -9.77 0.71
CA ALA A 110 8.36 -10.31 -0.56
C ALA A 110 7.04 -10.52 -1.28
N GLY A 111 6.79 -9.71 -2.31
CA GLY A 111 5.74 -9.98 -3.26
C GLY A 111 6.08 -11.34 -3.85
N CYS A 112 5.63 -12.40 -3.19
CA CYS A 112 5.56 -13.74 -3.73
C CYS A 112 4.49 -13.65 -4.82
N ASN A 113 4.93 -13.14 -5.96
CA ASN A 113 4.13 -13.06 -7.16
C ASN A 113 4.16 -14.46 -7.77
N GLU A 114 2.99 -15.04 -8.05
CA GLU A 114 2.84 -16.36 -8.69
C GLU A 114 3.52 -16.44 -10.08
N ALA A 115 4.03 -15.31 -10.61
CA ALA A 115 4.66 -15.17 -11.92
C ALA A 115 6.21 -15.04 -11.91
N CYS A 116 6.90 -15.27 -10.78
CA CYS A 116 8.37 -15.21 -10.70
C CYS A 116 8.99 -16.62 -10.67
N VAL A 117 10.05 -16.84 -11.47
CA VAL A 117 10.81 -18.09 -11.49
C VAL A 117 12.07 -17.92 -10.64
N TYR A 118 12.17 -18.65 -9.53
CA TYR A 118 13.34 -18.63 -8.65
C TYR A 118 14.35 -19.70 -9.05
N VAL A 119 15.63 -19.35 -9.04
CA VAL A 119 16.74 -20.25 -9.38
C VAL A 119 17.95 -20.01 -8.49
N ASP A 120 18.67 -21.07 -8.17
CA ASP A 120 19.73 -21.00 -7.14
C ASP A 120 21.03 -20.35 -7.64
N SER A 121 21.19 -20.16 -8.96
CA SER A 121 22.43 -19.65 -9.55
C SER A 121 22.24 -18.97 -10.91
N ALA A 122 23.27 -18.22 -11.35
CA ALA A 122 23.32 -17.59 -12.65
C ALA A 122 23.31 -18.60 -13.81
N GLU A 123 23.92 -19.76 -13.64
CA GLU A 123 23.92 -20.85 -14.62
C GLU A 123 22.53 -21.43 -14.81
N LYS A 124 21.77 -21.61 -13.72
CA LYS A 124 20.37 -22.05 -13.80
C LYS A 124 19.50 -21.00 -14.49
N ALA A 125 19.68 -19.71 -14.18
CA ALA A 125 18.99 -18.63 -14.88
C ALA A 125 19.30 -18.61 -16.39
N ALA A 126 20.57 -18.76 -16.76
CA ALA A 126 20.99 -18.87 -18.16
C ALA A 126 20.40 -20.13 -18.83
N GLY A 127 20.25 -21.23 -18.10
CA GLY A 127 19.55 -22.44 -18.55
C GLY A 127 18.08 -22.17 -18.90
N VAL A 128 17.36 -21.44 -18.06
CA VAL A 128 15.98 -21.00 -18.35
C VAL A 128 15.94 -20.14 -19.61
N LEU A 129 16.83 -19.16 -19.75
CA LEU A 129 16.90 -18.33 -20.96
C LEU A 129 17.25 -19.13 -22.22
N SER A 130 18.05 -20.17 -22.09
CA SER A 130 18.40 -21.05 -23.22
C SER A 130 17.23 -21.87 -23.74
N ALA A 131 16.23 -22.12 -22.89
CA ALA A 131 14.99 -22.81 -23.24
C ALA A 131 13.88 -21.88 -23.75
N THR A 132 14.13 -20.57 -23.85
CA THR A 132 13.14 -19.57 -24.28
C THR A 132 13.57 -18.85 -25.55
N THR A 133 12.67 -18.06 -26.14
CA THR A 133 12.97 -17.13 -27.25
C THR A 133 12.52 -15.71 -26.86
N GLY A 134 13.06 -14.68 -27.52
CA GLY A 134 12.74 -13.27 -27.19
C GLY A 134 13.76 -12.55 -26.31
N ASN A 135 13.66 -11.23 -26.22
CA ASN A 135 14.69 -10.43 -25.56
C ASN A 135 14.60 -10.54 -24.02
N ALA A 136 15.74 -10.40 -23.34
CA ALA A 136 15.80 -10.42 -21.89
C ALA A 136 16.68 -9.32 -21.32
N LEU A 137 16.21 -8.68 -20.25
CA LEU A 137 16.90 -7.62 -19.51
C LEU A 137 17.64 -8.21 -18.30
N LEU A 138 18.93 -7.91 -18.12
CA LEU A 138 19.75 -8.50 -17.05
C LEU A 138 20.19 -7.42 -16.04
N PHE A 139 19.69 -7.52 -14.80
CA PHE A 139 20.11 -6.71 -13.65
C PHE A 139 21.15 -7.46 -12.81
N LEU A 140 22.32 -7.71 -13.40
CA LEU A 140 23.34 -8.57 -12.81
C LEU A 140 24.71 -7.89 -12.76
N GLY A 141 25.54 -8.34 -11.82
CA GLY A 141 26.94 -7.94 -11.77
C GLY A 141 27.77 -8.60 -12.86
N LEU A 142 28.93 -8.01 -13.14
CA LEU A 142 29.91 -8.58 -14.09
C LEU A 142 30.26 -10.06 -13.82
N PRO A 143 30.47 -10.51 -12.56
CA PRO A 143 30.78 -11.92 -12.31
C PRO A 143 29.67 -12.87 -12.77
N GLU A 144 28.40 -12.46 -12.61
CA GLU A 144 27.26 -13.29 -13.00
C GLU A 144 27.01 -13.29 -14.52
N LEU A 145 27.36 -12.21 -15.24
CA LEU A 145 27.13 -12.09 -16.68
C LEU A 145 27.88 -13.15 -17.51
N GLU A 146 29.00 -13.67 -17.01
CA GLU A 146 29.77 -14.71 -17.71
C GLU A 146 28.90 -15.96 -17.98
N ALA A 147 28.03 -16.35 -17.04
CA ALA A 147 27.13 -17.50 -17.21
C ALA A 147 26.17 -17.33 -18.40
N PHE A 148 25.80 -16.08 -18.73
CA PHE A 148 24.83 -15.75 -19.78
C PHE A 148 25.44 -15.76 -21.19
N THR A 149 26.77 -15.76 -21.32
CA THR A 149 27.47 -15.90 -22.61
C THR A 149 27.21 -17.27 -23.27
N LYS A 150 26.76 -18.26 -22.49
CA LYS A 150 26.42 -19.61 -22.95
C LYS A 150 25.02 -19.71 -23.54
N VAL A 151 24.19 -18.68 -23.42
CA VAL A 151 22.82 -18.66 -23.95
C VAL A 151 22.85 -18.59 -25.49
N PRO A 152 22.07 -19.40 -26.20
CA PRO A 152 21.96 -19.29 -27.66
C PRO A 152 21.58 -17.87 -28.10
N ASN A 153 22.36 -17.32 -29.04
CA ASN A 153 22.20 -15.95 -29.55
C ASN A 153 22.24 -14.87 -28.46
N PHE A 154 22.99 -15.06 -27.37
CA PHE A 154 22.99 -14.12 -26.24
C PHE A 154 23.28 -12.67 -26.66
N SER A 155 24.27 -12.47 -27.54
CA SER A 155 24.71 -11.15 -27.98
C SER A 155 23.63 -10.38 -28.76
N GLY A 156 22.66 -11.09 -29.36
CA GLY A 156 21.57 -10.51 -30.13
C GLY A 156 20.27 -10.31 -29.35
N ARG A 157 20.13 -10.86 -28.14
CA ARG A 157 18.86 -10.84 -27.38
C ARG A 157 18.98 -10.50 -25.90
N LEU A 158 20.17 -10.51 -25.31
CA LEU A 158 20.37 -10.18 -23.90
C LEU A 158 20.86 -8.76 -23.75
N TYR A 159 20.22 -8.03 -22.84
CA TYR A 159 20.45 -6.63 -22.58
C TYR A 159 20.95 -6.45 -21.14
N PRO A 160 22.28 -6.40 -20.91
CA PRO A 160 22.81 -6.20 -19.57
C PRO A 160 22.72 -4.73 -19.13
N CYS A 161 22.17 -4.52 -17.93
CA CYS A 161 22.23 -3.25 -17.21
C CYS A 161 23.52 -3.18 -16.41
N VAL A 162 24.43 -2.29 -16.82
CA VAL A 162 25.79 -2.21 -16.25
C VAL A 162 26.13 -0.81 -15.80
N LYS A 163 27.10 -0.69 -14.89
CA LYS A 163 27.61 0.63 -14.48
C LYS A 163 28.19 1.38 -15.69
N PRO A 164 27.97 2.70 -15.79
CA PRO A 164 28.50 3.53 -16.87
C PRO A 164 29.99 3.82 -16.66
N SER A 165 30.80 2.77 -16.65
CA SER A 165 32.24 2.80 -16.48
C SER A 165 32.90 2.20 -17.72
N PRO A 166 33.89 2.87 -18.34
CA PRO A 166 34.62 2.32 -19.48
C PRO A 166 35.15 0.91 -19.22
N ALA A 167 35.73 0.67 -18.04
CA ALA A 167 36.26 -0.65 -17.68
C ALA A 167 35.18 -1.74 -17.64
N VAL A 168 33.96 -1.41 -17.19
CA VAL A 168 32.83 -2.35 -17.12
C VAL A 168 32.29 -2.63 -18.53
N ILE A 169 32.19 -1.59 -19.36
CA ILE A 169 31.74 -1.68 -20.75
C ILE A 169 32.73 -2.52 -21.56
N ASP A 170 34.03 -2.25 -21.46
CA ASP A 170 35.08 -3.00 -22.16
C ASP A 170 35.07 -4.48 -21.78
N GLN A 171 34.84 -4.79 -20.51
CA GLN A 171 34.68 -6.18 -20.06
C GLN A 171 33.46 -6.83 -20.70
N CYS A 172 32.30 -6.18 -20.73
CA CYS A 172 31.11 -6.74 -21.39
C CYS A 172 31.33 -6.96 -22.90
N ILE A 173 32.03 -6.04 -23.57
CA ILE A 173 32.39 -6.18 -24.99
C ILE A 173 33.33 -7.38 -25.18
N SER A 174 34.32 -7.54 -24.31
CA SER A 174 35.26 -8.67 -24.36
C SER A 174 34.57 -10.03 -24.14
N MET A 175 33.47 -10.05 -23.39
CA MET A 175 32.59 -11.22 -23.20
C MET A 175 31.67 -11.47 -24.41
N GLY A 176 31.64 -10.57 -25.39
CA GLY A 176 30.85 -10.70 -26.62
C GLY A 176 29.46 -10.07 -26.57
N PHE A 177 29.12 -9.31 -25.53
CA PHE A 177 27.90 -8.49 -25.54
C PHE A 177 28.07 -7.32 -26.51
N LYS A 178 27.01 -7.01 -27.26
CA LYS A 178 27.03 -5.87 -28.19
C LYS A 178 26.77 -4.56 -27.47
N GLN A 179 27.50 -3.51 -27.86
CA GLN A 179 27.31 -2.16 -27.34
C GLN A 179 25.86 -1.66 -27.46
N GLU A 180 25.20 -1.96 -28.59
CA GLU A 180 23.80 -1.57 -28.86
C GLU A 180 22.77 -2.22 -27.91
N ASN A 181 23.16 -3.30 -27.22
CA ASN A 181 22.31 -4.02 -26.28
C ASN A 181 22.68 -3.73 -24.81
N MET A 182 23.68 -2.88 -24.54
CA MET A 182 24.06 -2.52 -23.17
C MET A 182 23.26 -1.31 -22.69
N ILE A 183 22.80 -1.37 -21.44
CA ILE A 183 22.17 -0.23 -20.77
C ILE A 183 23.13 0.23 -19.66
N ALA A 184 23.85 1.30 -19.93
CA ALA A 184 24.86 1.84 -19.03
C ALA A 184 24.24 2.88 -18.07
N MET A 185 23.86 2.45 -16.87
CA MET A 185 23.25 3.33 -15.85
C MET A 185 23.66 2.87 -14.44
N ASP A 186 24.05 3.82 -13.58
CA ASP A 186 24.36 3.51 -12.17
C ASP A 186 23.06 3.54 -11.34
N LYS A 187 23.04 2.80 -10.22
CA LYS A 187 21.95 2.59 -9.24
C LYS A 187 20.60 3.28 -9.49
N GLY A 188 19.51 2.52 -9.34
CA GLY A 188 18.16 3.10 -9.14
C GLY A 188 17.29 3.12 -10.39
N PHE A 189 17.13 1.96 -11.03
CA PHE A 189 16.01 1.81 -11.93
C PHE A 189 14.72 1.79 -11.13
N SER A 190 13.84 2.76 -11.36
CA SER A 190 12.47 2.70 -10.84
C SER A 190 11.66 1.63 -11.58
N ARG A 191 10.53 1.22 -11.00
CA ARG A 191 9.51 0.40 -11.66
C ARG A 191 9.17 0.94 -13.04
N GLU A 192 8.91 2.24 -13.18
CA GLU A 192 8.49 2.87 -14.44
C GLU A 192 9.58 2.81 -15.50
N LEU A 193 10.82 3.15 -15.13
CA LEU A 193 11.93 3.12 -16.08
C LEU A 193 12.24 1.69 -16.51
N THR A 194 12.24 0.74 -15.58
CA THR A 194 12.44 -0.68 -15.90
C THR A 194 11.35 -1.18 -16.85
N CYS A 195 10.08 -0.83 -16.59
CA CYS A 195 8.95 -1.19 -17.44
C CYS A 195 9.07 -0.58 -18.85
N ALA A 196 9.46 0.70 -18.94
CA ALA A 196 9.69 1.37 -20.21
C ALA A 196 10.83 0.71 -21.01
N VAL A 197 11.93 0.34 -20.35
CA VAL A 197 13.04 -0.37 -20.99
C VAL A 197 12.60 -1.73 -21.51
N LEU A 198 11.89 -2.53 -20.71
CA LEU A 198 11.35 -3.83 -21.12
C LEU A 198 10.49 -3.71 -22.38
N ARG A 199 9.58 -2.74 -22.43
CA ARG A 199 8.74 -2.45 -23.60
C ARG A 199 9.55 -2.00 -24.80
N GLN A 200 10.51 -1.09 -24.60
CA GLN A 200 11.36 -0.53 -25.66
C GLN A 200 12.18 -1.62 -26.36
N ILE A 201 12.80 -2.51 -25.58
CA ILE A 201 13.60 -3.62 -26.11
C ILE A 201 12.73 -4.84 -26.47
N LYS A 202 11.41 -4.79 -26.26
CA LYS A 202 10.47 -5.90 -26.44
C LYS A 202 10.92 -7.17 -25.70
N ALA A 203 11.39 -7.00 -24.47
CA ALA A 203 11.79 -8.11 -23.62
C ALA A 203 10.59 -8.66 -22.87
N SER A 204 10.41 -9.98 -22.95
CA SER A 204 9.44 -10.75 -22.19
C SER A 204 10.05 -11.37 -20.93
N LEU A 205 11.35 -11.15 -20.68
CA LEU A 205 12.09 -11.76 -19.59
C LEU A 205 12.97 -10.71 -18.89
N LEU A 206 13.00 -10.76 -17.56
CA LEU A 206 13.88 -9.97 -16.72
C LEU A 206 14.64 -10.90 -15.78
N VAL A 207 15.96 -10.74 -15.66
CA VAL A 207 16.77 -11.48 -14.69
C VAL A 207 17.31 -10.53 -13.65
N THR A 208 17.13 -10.86 -12.38
CA THR A 208 17.66 -10.08 -11.25
C THR A 208 18.17 -11.00 -10.16
N LYS A 209 19.10 -10.51 -9.34
CA LYS A 209 19.61 -11.23 -8.16
C LYS A 209 18.95 -10.70 -6.90
N ILE A 210 18.37 -11.60 -6.11
CA ILE A 210 17.87 -11.30 -4.77
C ILE A 210 18.98 -11.65 -3.78
N LYS A 211 19.24 -10.78 -2.81
CA LYS A 211 20.13 -11.09 -1.68
C LYS A 211 19.30 -11.18 -0.41
N ASP A 212 19.34 -12.33 0.25
CA ASP A 212 18.80 -12.51 1.61
C ASP A 212 17.33 -12.05 1.74
N GLY A 213 16.49 -12.31 0.72
CA GLY A 213 15.08 -11.89 0.69
C GLY A 213 14.82 -10.40 0.46
N ALA A 214 15.86 -9.58 0.28
CA ALA A 214 15.75 -8.16 -0.05
C ALA A 214 16.27 -7.85 -1.46
N GLY A 215 15.52 -7.00 -2.17
CA GLY A 215 15.83 -6.59 -3.55
C GLY A 215 14.96 -7.30 -4.59
N GLY A 216 14.89 -6.72 -5.78
CA GLY A 216 14.06 -7.23 -6.87
C GLY A 216 12.64 -6.66 -6.91
N THR A 217 12.14 -5.99 -5.86
CA THR A 217 10.74 -5.52 -5.77
C THR A 217 10.34 -4.65 -6.96
N GLU A 218 11.10 -3.59 -7.24
CA GLU A 218 10.86 -2.70 -8.39
C GLU A 218 10.93 -3.47 -9.72
N GLN A 219 11.87 -4.42 -9.83
CA GLN A 219 12.06 -5.23 -11.03
C GLN A 219 10.91 -6.23 -11.24
N PHE A 220 10.38 -6.82 -10.18
CA PHE A 220 9.24 -7.74 -10.24
C PHE A 220 7.96 -7.00 -10.61
N MET A 221 7.75 -5.82 -10.02
CA MET A 221 6.62 -4.96 -10.36
C MET A 221 6.72 -4.47 -11.81
N ALA A 222 7.91 -4.07 -12.26
CA ALA A 222 8.13 -3.65 -13.64
C ALA A 222 7.97 -4.78 -14.66
N ALA A 223 8.45 -5.97 -14.35
CA ALA A 223 8.25 -7.15 -15.19
C ALA A 223 6.75 -7.43 -15.36
N ARG A 224 5.99 -7.42 -14.25
CA ARG A 224 4.53 -7.56 -14.28
C ARG A 224 3.86 -6.50 -15.16
N ASP A 225 4.22 -5.22 -14.98
CA ASP A 225 3.62 -4.12 -15.75
C ASP A 225 3.94 -4.17 -17.25
N ALA A 226 5.06 -4.80 -17.60
CA ALA A 226 5.51 -5.00 -18.98
C ALA A 226 5.04 -6.33 -19.59
N ASP A 227 4.24 -7.12 -18.86
CA ASP A 227 3.84 -8.50 -19.25
C ASP A 227 5.05 -9.40 -19.52
N ALA A 228 6.09 -9.24 -18.70
CA ALA A 228 7.33 -9.99 -18.73
C ALA A 228 7.46 -10.90 -17.49
N THR A 229 8.15 -12.03 -17.66
CA THR A 229 8.45 -12.96 -16.57
C THR A 229 9.77 -12.59 -15.89
N ALA A 230 9.74 -12.45 -14.57
CA ALA A 230 10.96 -12.25 -13.79
C ALA A 230 11.60 -13.59 -13.40
N ILE A 231 12.93 -13.67 -13.55
CA ILE A 231 13.77 -14.76 -13.10
C ILE A 231 14.66 -14.21 -11.98
N ALA A 232 14.47 -14.73 -10.78
CA ALA A 232 15.20 -14.32 -9.60
C ALA A 232 16.30 -15.34 -9.27
N ILE A 233 17.56 -14.88 -9.27
CA ILE A 233 18.68 -15.68 -8.75
C ILE A 233 18.71 -15.50 -7.22
N GLY A 234 18.51 -16.60 -6.51
CA GLY A 234 18.26 -16.65 -5.07
C GLY A 234 16.84 -17.09 -4.75
N HIS A 235 16.56 -17.26 -3.46
CA HIS A 235 15.23 -17.59 -2.96
C HIS A 235 14.67 -16.42 -2.16
N PRO A 236 13.33 -16.24 -2.12
CA PRO A 236 12.73 -15.37 -1.13
C PRO A 236 13.13 -15.89 0.24
N SER A 237 13.44 -14.99 1.19
CA SER A 237 13.75 -15.42 2.54
C SER A 237 12.53 -16.14 3.09
N ASN A 238 12.70 -17.38 3.54
CA ASN A 238 11.66 -18.15 4.24
C ASN A 238 11.56 -17.68 5.70
N GLU A 239 11.75 -16.38 5.92
CA GLU A 239 11.80 -15.77 7.24
C GLU A 239 10.39 -15.75 7.82
N GLN A 240 10.24 -16.43 8.96
CA GLN A 240 9.02 -16.32 9.75
C GLN A 240 8.99 -14.94 10.39
N GLY A 241 7.96 -14.16 10.08
CA GLY A 241 7.75 -12.83 10.63
C GLY A 241 6.42 -12.25 10.17
N PHE A 242 6.28 -10.94 10.34
CA PHE A 242 5.07 -10.19 10.01
C PHE A 242 5.39 -9.14 8.95
N THR A 243 4.51 -9.00 7.97
CA THR A 243 4.53 -7.85 7.07
C THR A 243 4.23 -6.57 7.86
N TYR A 244 4.56 -5.39 7.31
CA TYR A 244 4.29 -4.13 8.00
C TYR A 244 2.81 -3.95 8.40
N PRO A 245 1.81 -4.25 7.54
CA PRO A 245 0.40 -4.21 7.95
C PRO A 245 0.05 -5.18 9.08
N GLU A 246 0.52 -6.44 9.02
CA GLU A 246 0.28 -7.44 10.08
C GLU A 246 0.94 -7.02 11.40
N LEU A 247 2.12 -6.42 11.34
CA LEU A 247 2.80 -5.86 12.51
C LEU A 247 1.95 -4.75 13.14
N LEU A 248 1.38 -3.85 12.34
CA LEU A 248 0.50 -2.80 12.84
C LEU A 248 -0.77 -3.35 13.50
N GLU A 249 -1.41 -4.37 12.91
CA GLU A 249 -2.56 -5.05 13.51
C GLU A 249 -2.21 -5.67 14.87
N LEU A 250 -1.00 -6.24 14.99
CA LEU A 250 -0.50 -6.77 16.26
C LEU A 250 -0.22 -5.65 17.27
N LEU A 251 0.39 -4.55 16.86
CA LEU A 251 0.65 -3.43 17.75
C LEU A 251 -0.65 -2.81 18.27
N GLU A 252 -1.65 -2.66 17.41
CA GLU A 252 -2.97 -2.19 17.78
C GLU A 252 -3.66 -3.17 18.74
N ARG A 253 -3.71 -4.46 18.41
CA ARG A 253 -4.39 -5.47 19.22
C ARG A 253 -3.79 -5.64 20.61
N ASN A 254 -2.46 -5.56 20.73
CA ASN A 254 -1.75 -5.93 21.94
C ASN A 254 -1.33 -4.73 22.80
N TYR A 255 -1.13 -3.56 22.19
CA TYR A 255 -0.62 -2.37 22.86
C TYR A 255 -1.52 -1.14 22.66
N GLY A 256 -2.62 -1.26 21.90
CA GLY A 256 -3.50 -0.13 21.59
C GLY A 256 -2.85 0.91 20.66
N ILE A 257 -1.75 0.54 19.99
CA ILE A 257 -0.99 1.42 19.10
C ILE A 257 -1.57 1.29 17.70
N SER A 258 -2.52 2.16 17.38
CA SER A 258 -3.01 2.30 16.01
C SER A 258 -2.06 3.21 15.24
N SER A 259 -1.76 2.86 13.98
CA SER A 259 -1.13 3.79 13.05
C SER A 259 -1.86 5.14 13.12
N PRO A 260 -1.16 6.29 13.11
CA PRO A 260 -1.82 7.49 12.69
C PRO A 260 -2.15 7.16 11.24
N SER A 261 -3.41 6.83 10.94
CA SER A 261 -3.92 6.98 9.58
C SER A 261 -3.27 8.25 9.06
N LYS A 262 -2.66 8.27 7.87
CA LYS A 262 -2.45 9.57 7.21
C LYS A 262 -3.84 10.14 6.91
N GLN A 263 -4.56 10.57 7.94
CA GLN A 263 -5.22 11.84 7.91
C GLN A 263 -4.07 12.80 7.66
N THR A 264 -3.83 13.08 6.38
CA THR A 264 -3.23 14.33 5.95
C THR A 264 -3.79 15.41 6.87
N GLY A 265 -2.95 15.90 7.78
CA GLY A 265 -3.35 16.55 9.04
C GLY A 265 -3.97 17.93 8.83
N GLY A 266 -5.18 17.95 8.26
CA GLY A 266 -6.00 19.13 8.05
C GLY A 266 -7.45 18.74 7.74
N PRO A 267 -8.41 19.63 8.01
CA PRO A 267 -9.80 19.40 7.60
C PRO A 267 -9.88 19.30 6.07
N TYR A 268 -10.68 18.35 5.57
CA TYR A 268 -10.99 18.26 4.14
C TYR A 268 -11.76 19.51 3.70
N PHE A 269 -11.40 20.08 2.55
CA PHE A 269 -12.18 21.14 1.93
C PHE A 269 -13.44 20.53 1.28
N PRO A 270 -14.66 20.99 1.62
CA PRO A 270 -15.86 20.46 1.02
C PRO A 270 -16.00 20.96 -0.42
N LEU A 271 -15.94 20.04 -1.39
CA LEU A 271 -16.18 20.33 -2.80
C LEU A 271 -17.46 19.64 -3.28
N PHE A 272 -18.33 20.41 -3.94
CA PHE A 272 -19.47 19.86 -4.67
C PHE A 272 -19.15 19.83 -6.16
N VAL A 273 -19.35 18.67 -6.78
CA VAL A 273 -19.09 18.44 -8.20
C VAL A 273 -20.41 18.07 -8.87
N ASP A 274 -20.64 18.62 -10.07
CA ASP A 274 -21.75 18.19 -10.90
C ASP A 274 -21.43 16.86 -11.59
N LEU A 275 -22.26 15.85 -11.32
CA LEU A 275 -22.12 14.49 -11.83
C LEU A 275 -23.14 14.15 -12.92
N GLN A 276 -24.04 15.08 -13.29
CA GLN A 276 -25.21 14.78 -14.13
C GLN A 276 -24.83 14.09 -15.45
N ASP A 277 -23.79 14.59 -16.13
CA ASP A 277 -23.31 14.10 -17.43
C ASP A 277 -22.00 13.31 -17.34
N LYS A 278 -21.57 12.96 -16.13
CA LYS A 278 -20.33 12.21 -15.89
C LYS A 278 -20.55 10.72 -16.03
N LYS A 279 -19.50 10.00 -16.43
CA LYS A 279 -19.48 8.53 -16.47
C LYS A 279 -18.82 7.99 -15.20
N LEU A 280 -19.58 7.25 -14.42
CA LEU A 280 -19.13 6.72 -13.13
C LEU A 280 -18.95 5.21 -13.24
N LEU A 281 -17.83 4.71 -12.74
CA LEU A 281 -17.58 3.27 -12.60
C LEU A 281 -17.48 2.90 -11.13
N VAL A 282 -18.29 1.94 -10.71
CA VAL A 282 -18.20 1.32 -9.38
C VAL A 282 -17.63 -0.08 -9.53
N ILE A 283 -16.61 -0.42 -8.73
CA ILE A 283 -16.03 -1.76 -8.68
C ILE A 283 -16.48 -2.44 -7.39
N GLY A 284 -17.10 -3.62 -7.51
CA GLY A 284 -17.65 -4.37 -6.40
C GLY A 284 -19.16 -4.56 -6.51
N GLY A 285 -19.61 -5.75 -6.12
CA GLY A 285 -21.02 -6.16 -6.20
C GLY A 285 -21.66 -6.48 -4.85
N GLY A 286 -20.97 -6.23 -3.74
CA GLY A 286 -21.48 -6.46 -2.39
C GLY A 286 -22.45 -5.37 -1.90
N ALA A 287 -22.97 -5.54 -0.69
CA ALA A 287 -23.92 -4.61 -0.08
C ALA A 287 -23.37 -3.17 0.10
N ALA A 288 -22.06 -3.02 0.35
CA ALA A 288 -21.41 -1.72 0.43
C ALA A 288 -21.44 -0.99 -0.92
N ALA A 289 -21.03 -1.67 -2.00
CA ALA A 289 -21.08 -1.15 -3.36
C ALA A 289 -22.51 -0.80 -3.78
N ALA A 290 -23.51 -1.62 -3.43
CA ALA A 290 -24.92 -1.34 -3.70
C ALA A 290 -25.37 -0.02 -3.05
N LYS A 291 -25.03 0.19 -1.77
CA LYS A 291 -25.37 1.42 -1.04
C LYS A 291 -24.72 2.68 -1.64
N ARG A 292 -23.47 2.57 -2.09
CA ARG A 292 -22.77 3.67 -2.79
C ARG A 292 -23.41 3.94 -4.15
N THR A 293 -23.69 2.89 -4.93
CA THR A 293 -24.36 2.97 -6.24
C THR A 293 -25.74 3.63 -6.12
N GLU A 294 -26.56 3.20 -5.16
CA GLU A 294 -27.86 3.81 -4.85
C GLU A 294 -27.73 5.31 -4.54
N THR A 295 -26.64 5.70 -3.85
CA THR A 295 -26.36 7.11 -3.59
C THR A 295 -26.00 7.88 -4.85
N LEU A 296 -25.11 7.34 -5.69
CA LEU A 296 -24.64 7.97 -6.92
C LEU A 296 -25.76 8.14 -7.95
N LEU A 297 -26.66 7.15 -8.07
CA LEU A 297 -27.82 7.20 -8.97
C LEU A 297 -28.78 8.37 -8.67
N ARG A 298 -28.72 8.97 -7.47
CA ARG A 298 -29.48 10.19 -7.15
C ARG A 298 -28.93 11.45 -7.83
N PHE A 299 -27.71 11.39 -8.37
CA PHE A 299 -26.97 12.53 -8.92
C PHE A 299 -26.47 12.30 -10.36
N CYS A 300 -26.44 11.06 -10.83
CA CYS A 300 -25.89 10.70 -12.14
C CYS A 300 -26.69 9.54 -12.76
N HIS A 301 -26.90 9.61 -14.07
CA HIS A 301 -27.59 8.56 -14.84
C HIS A 301 -26.65 7.52 -15.47
N HIS A 302 -25.36 7.85 -15.63
CA HIS A 302 -24.37 6.99 -16.30
C HIS A 302 -23.48 6.30 -15.26
N VAL A 303 -24.07 5.36 -14.52
CA VAL A 303 -23.37 4.54 -13.52
C VAL A 303 -23.23 3.12 -14.03
N SER A 304 -22.00 2.67 -14.20
CA SER A 304 -21.65 1.27 -14.49
C SER A 304 -21.08 0.60 -13.25
N VAL A 305 -21.33 -0.70 -13.11
CA VAL A 305 -20.83 -1.50 -11.99
C VAL A 305 -20.18 -2.78 -12.52
N ILE A 306 -18.92 -3.03 -12.17
CA ILE A 306 -18.21 -4.27 -12.52
C ILE A 306 -18.03 -5.11 -11.26
N ALA A 307 -18.50 -6.35 -11.32
CA ALA A 307 -18.31 -7.34 -10.27
C ALA A 307 -18.48 -8.76 -10.81
N PRO A 308 -17.79 -9.77 -10.27
CA PRO A 308 -18.01 -11.16 -10.66
C PRO A 308 -19.39 -11.68 -10.24
N GLN A 309 -19.99 -11.09 -9.19
CA GLN A 309 -21.30 -11.43 -8.64
C GLN A 309 -21.94 -10.17 -8.04
N PHE A 310 -23.27 -10.12 -8.00
CA PHE A 310 -24.03 -9.00 -7.46
C PHE A 310 -24.95 -9.42 -6.31
N ASP A 311 -24.97 -8.62 -5.26
CA ASP A 311 -25.94 -8.71 -4.17
C ASP A 311 -27.35 -8.34 -4.66
N ARG A 312 -28.38 -8.94 -4.05
CA ARG A 312 -29.80 -8.67 -4.37
C ARG A 312 -30.18 -7.20 -4.24
N ALA A 313 -29.45 -6.41 -3.45
CA ALA A 313 -29.65 -4.97 -3.35
C ALA A 313 -29.49 -4.24 -4.70
N PHE A 314 -28.76 -4.82 -5.67
CA PHE A 314 -28.63 -4.27 -7.02
C PHE A 314 -29.86 -4.48 -7.91
N ASP A 315 -30.78 -5.40 -7.58
CA ASP A 315 -31.93 -5.71 -8.43
C ASP A 315 -32.89 -4.53 -8.62
N ARG A 316 -32.89 -3.60 -7.67
CA ARG A 316 -33.69 -2.37 -7.71
C ARG A 316 -32.94 -1.15 -8.27
N LEU A 317 -31.68 -1.30 -8.65
CA LEU A 317 -30.82 -0.20 -9.08
C LEU A 317 -30.71 -0.16 -10.60
N GLU A 318 -31.01 1.00 -11.18
CA GLU A 318 -30.89 1.25 -12.63
C GLU A 318 -29.44 1.62 -13.02
N ALA A 319 -28.50 0.73 -12.70
CA ALA A 319 -27.10 0.85 -13.12
C ALA A 319 -26.75 -0.20 -14.18
N VAL A 320 -25.79 0.10 -15.04
CA VAL A 320 -25.28 -0.86 -16.02
C VAL A 320 -24.42 -1.89 -15.30
N ARG A 321 -24.90 -3.13 -15.19
CA ARG A 321 -24.19 -4.23 -14.53
C ARG A 321 -23.33 -5.00 -15.53
N ILE A 322 -22.05 -5.16 -15.20
CA ILE A 322 -21.07 -5.90 -15.99
C ILE A 322 -20.58 -7.06 -15.12
N GLU A 323 -21.15 -8.24 -15.37
CA GLU A 323 -20.93 -9.43 -14.54
C GLU A 323 -19.66 -10.19 -14.96
N ARG A 324 -18.52 -9.71 -14.44
CA ARG A 324 -17.20 -10.35 -14.56
C ARG A 324 -16.21 -9.71 -13.57
N PRO A 325 -15.07 -10.36 -13.29
CA PRO A 325 -13.97 -9.71 -12.59
C PRO A 325 -13.49 -8.43 -13.29
N TYR A 326 -12.98 -7.50 -12.50
CA TYR A 326 -12.25 -6.31 -12.99
C TYR A 326 -11.05 -6.73 -13.83
N MET A 327 -10.79 -6.00 -14.92
CA MET A 327 -9.64 -6.18 -15.79
C MET A 327 -8.90 -4.85 -15.94
N HIS A 328 -7.57 -4.93 -16.08
CA HIS A 328 -6.73 -3.75 -16.24
C HIS A 328 -7.22 -2.89 -17.41
N GLY A 329 -7.36 -1.58 -17.17
CA GLY A 329 -7.85 -0.63 -18.16
C GLY A 329 -9.37 -0.47 -18.24
N ASP A 330 -10.17 -1.21 -17.45
CA ASP A 330 -11.62 -1.01 -17.36
C ASP A 330 -12.00 0.41 -16.88
N CYS A 331 -11.10 1.10 -16.18
CA CYS A 331 -11.27 2.50 -15.80
C CYS A 331 -11.34 3.45 -17.01
N LYS A 332 -10.83 3.05 -18.19
CA LYS A 332 -10.71 3.92 -19.35
C LYS A 332 -12.09 4.37 -19.85
N GLY A 333 -12.24 5.69 -20.02
CA GLY A 333 -13.45 6.30 -20.56
C GLY A 333 -14.51 6.66 -19.51
N TYR A 334 -14.18 6.49 -18.22
CA TYR A 334 -14.96 7.01 -17.09
C TYR A 334 -14.32 8.29 -16.54
N ASP A 335 -15.12 9.12 -15.88
CA ASP A 335 -14.69 10.36 -15.23
C ASP A 335 -14.37 10.15 -13.74
N TYR A 336 -15.07 9.23 -13.09
CA TYR A 336 -14.93 8.93 -11.66
C TYR A 336 -14.99 7.43 -11.41
N ILE A 337 -14.07 6.94 -10.58
CA ILE A 337 -13.98 5.53 -10.18
C ILE A 337 -14.26 5.41 -8.68
N PHE A 338 -15.04 4.40 -8.31
CA PHE A 338 -15.36 4.05 -6.93
C PHE A 338 -15.00 2.57 -6.70
N ALA A 339 -13.84 2.30 -6.11
CA ALA A 339 -13.41 0.95 -5.77
C ALA A 339 -13.95 0.57 -4.38
N VAL A 340 -14.95 -0.30 -4.37
CA VAL A 340 -15.70 -0.72 -3.18
C VAL A 340 -15.82 -2.26 -3.15
N ALA A 341 -14.79 -2.94 -3.67
CA ALA A 341 -14.74 -4.40 -3.63
C ALA A 341 -14.35 -4.87 -2.21
N ASP A 342 -14.87 -6.03 -1.80
CA ASP A 342 -14.51 -6.65 -0.52
C ASP A 342 -13.03 -7.08 -0.50
N ASN A 343 -12.47 -7.40 -1.68
CA ASN A 343 -11.05 -7.69 -1.85
C ASN A 343 -10.24 -6.40 -2.00
N GLN A 344 -9.44 -6.08 -0.97
CA GLN A 344 -8.59 -4.88 -0.94
C GLN A 344 -7.52 -4.86 -2.05
N GLU A 345 -7.04 -6.02 -2.52
CA GLU A 345 -6.09 -6.07 -3.62
C GLU A 345 -6.71 -5.57 -4.93
N ILE A 346 -8.00 -5.87 -5.17
CA ILE A 346 -8.72 -5.33 -6.32
C ILE A 346 -8.82 -3.80 -6.21
N ASN A 347 -9.15 -3.28 -5.02
CA ASN A 347 -9.22 -1.83 -4.83
C ASN A 347 -7.86 -1.16 -5.09
N ARG A 348 -6.76 -1.77 -4.65
CA ARG A 348 -5.40 -1.28 -4.93
C ARG A 348 -5.10 -1.24 -6.43
N VAL A 349 -5.38 -2.33 -7.15
CA VAL A 349 -5.18 -2.40 -8.61
C VAL A 349 -6.03 -1.34 -9.34
N VAL A 350 -7.30 -1.18 -8.96
CA VAL A 350 -8.17 -0.13 -9.52
C VAL A 350 -7.61 1.27 -9.24
N GLY A 351 -7.06 1.49 -8.04
CA GLY A 351 -6.40 2.74 -7.67
C GLY A 351 -5.17 3.04 -8.53
N GLU A 352 -4.31 2.04 -8.77
CA GLU A 352 -3.16 2.16 -9.67
C GLU A 352 -3.60 2.52 -11.10
N ASP A 353 -4.62 1.84 -11.63
CA ASP A 353 -5.15 2.07 -12.97
C ASP A 353 -5.74 3.46 -13.13
N ALA A 354 -6.58 3.89 -12.19
CA ALA A 354 -7.22 5.19 -12.23
C ALA A 354 -6.19 6.33 -12.14
N LYS A 355 -5.21 6.22 -11.24
CA LYS A 355 -4.11 7.18 -11.11
C LYS A 355 -3.27 7.25 -12.39
N GLY A 356 -2.93 6.11 -12.98
CA GLY A 356 -2.19 6.04 -14.24
C GLY A 356 -2.93 6.67 -15.43
N LEU A 357 -4.27 6.74 -15.37
CA LEU A 357 -5.12 7.37 -16.37
C LEU A 357 -5.54 8.81 -16.02
N HIS A 358 -5.09 9.35 -14.88
CA HIS A 358 -5.52 10.65 -14.33
C HIS A 358 -7.04 10.76 -14.13
N ILE A 359 -7.69 9.67 -13.71
CA ILE A 359 -9.11 9.62 -13.39
C ILE A 359 -9.29 9.69 -11.88
N SER A 360 -10.20 10.54 -11.40
CA SER A 360 -10.44 10.69 -9.97
C SER A 360 -10.99 9.39 -9.37
N VAL A 361 -10.35 8.91 -8.30
CA VAL A 361 -10.69 7.64 -7.65
C VAL A 361 -11.01 7.77 -6.17
N TYR A 362 -12.05 7.06 -5.74
CA TYR A 362 -12.34 6.75 -4.34
C TYR A 362 -12.06 5.28 -4.07
N LEU A 363 -11.30 5.00 -3.01
CA LEU A 363 -10.96 3.65 -2.54
C LEU A 363 -11.52 3.43 -1.14
N GLU A 364 -12.44 2.47 -1.00
CA GLU A 364 -13.02 2.12 0.30
C GLU A 364 -11.92 1.50 1.20
N ASN A 365 -11.81 2.00 2.44
CA ASN A 365 -10.80 1.64 3.44
C ASN A 365 -9.33 1.96 3.09
N ILE A 366 -9.06 2.69 2.00
CA ILE A 366 -7.71 3.13 1.61
C ILE A 366 -7.71 4.65 1.41
N SER A 367 -7.90 5.38 2.51
CA SER A 367 -8.07 6.84 2.46
C SER A 367 -6.84 7.60 1.94
N GLU A 368 -5.63 7.06 2.13
CA GLU A 368 -4.38 7.71 1.73
C GLU A 368 -4.20 7.79 0.21
N ASP A 369 -4.84 6.88 -0.52
CA ASP A 369 -4.72 6.74 -1.96
C ASP A 369 -5.97 7.20 -2.72
N SER A 370 -7.00 7.66 -2.00
CA SER A 370 -8.22 8.23 -2.59
C SER A 370 -8.03 9.72 -2.90
N ASP A 371 -8.51 10.17 -4.06
CA ASP A 371 -8.48 11.59 -4.45
C ASP A 371 -9.57 12.41 -3.74
N PHE A 372 -10.64 11.74 -3.30
CA PHE A 372 -11.78 12.37 -2.63
C PHE A 372 -12.43 11.43 -1.62
N LEU A 373 -13.26 11.99 -0.74
CA LEU A 373 -14.04 11.23 0.24
C LEU A 373 -15.46 10.96 -0.28
N PHE A 374 -16.04 9.84 0.15
CA PHE A 374 -17.46 9.56 -0.05
C PHE A 374 -18.28 9.94 1.19
N PRO A 375 -18.92 11.13 1.22
CA PRO A 375 -19.66 11.60 2.39
C PRO A 375 -20.95 10.82 2.63
N ASP A 376 -21.50 10.93 3.83
CA ASP A 376 -22.92 10.68 4.05
C ASP A 376 -23.75 11.80 3.47
N ILE A 377 -24.65 11.45 2.54
CA ILE A 377 -25.42 12.43 1.78
C ILE A 377 -26.89 12.40 2.20
N THR A 378 -27.35 13.54 2.70
CA THR A 378 -28.77 13.83 2.91
C THR A 378 -29.24 14.87 1.89
N ARG A 379 -30.32 14.56 1.16
CA ARG A 379 -30.92 15.47 0.17
C ARG A 379 -32.40 15.68 0.46
N LYS A 380 -32.83 16.94 0.47
CA LYS A 380 -34.24 17.35 0.59
C LYS A 380 -34.54 18.46 -0.41
N GLY A 381 -35.31 18.12 -1.45
CA GLY A 381 -35.56 19.02 -2.58
C GLY A 381 -34.24 19.39 -3.28
N THR A 382 -33.95 20.69 -3.31
CA THR A 382 -32.71 21.24 -3.89
C THR A 382 -31.54 21.32 -2.91
N VAL A 383 -31.77 21.08 -1.61
CA VAL A 383 -30.72 21.13 -0.60
C VAL A 383 -30.00 19.79 -0.53
N VAL A 384 -28.68 19.82 -0.66
CA VAL A 384 -27.79 18.67 -0.49
C VAL A 384 -26.84 18.97 0.66
N VAL A 385 -26.71 18.04 1.60
CA VAL A 385 -25.74 18.10 2.69
C VAL A 385 -24.89 16.85 2.66
N GLY A 386 -23.57 17.04 2.56
CA GLY A 386 -22.57 15.99 2.73
C GLY A 386 -21.90 16.14 4.08
N ALA A 387 -21.80 15.05 4.84
CA ALA A 387 -21.07 14.99 6.11
C ALA A 387 -20.01 13.89 6.05
N CYS A 388 -18.77 14.24 6.38
CA CYS A 388 -17.69 13.29 6.60
C CYS A 388 -17.39 13.25 8.10
N VAL A 389 -17.63 12.10 8.73
CA VAL A 389 -17.32 11.88 10.14
C VAL A 389 -16.23 10.81 10.20
N PRO A 390 -15.07 11.08 10.84
CA PRO A 390 -14.01 10.08 11.00
C PRO A 390 -14.55 8.79 11.62
N GLU A 391 -14.04 7.64 11.18
CA GLU A 391 -14.61 6.31 11.45
C GLU A 391 -14.66 5.89 12.93
N ARG A 392 -14.00 6.63 13.83
CA ARG A 392 -13.80 6.26 15.23
C ARG A 392 -15.08 6.22 16.09
N ASP A 393 -16.24 6.68 15.59
CA ASP A 393 -17.52 6.50 16.30
C ASP A 393 -18.73 6.34 15.36
N LYS A 394 -19.10 5.09 15.06
CA LYS A 394 -20.29 4.74 14.26
C LYS A 394 -21.60 5.29 14.86
N LYS A 395 -21.71 5.37 16.19
CA LYS A 395 -22.93 5.87 16.86
C LYS A 395 -23.04 7.38 16.71
N LEU A 396 -21.93 8.10 16.89
CA LEU A 396 -21.87 9.55 16.66
C LEU A 396 -22.17 9.90 15.21
N ARG A 397 -21.61 9.15 14.25
CA ARG A 397 -21.90 9.34 12.82
C ARG A 397 -23.40 9.23 12.55
N GLN A 398 -24.03 8.14 13.01
CA GLN A 398 -25.47 7.91 12.81
C GLN A 398 -26.33 8.99 13.47
N SER A 399 -26.05 9.34 14.73
CA SER A 399 -26.82 10.34 15.46
C SER A 399 -26.69 11.73 14.83
N LEU A 400 -25.49 12.11 14.36
CA LEU A 400 -25.24 13.38 13.71
C LEU A 400 -25.98 13.49 12.37
N ILE A 401 -25.90 12.47 11.52
CA ILE A 401 -26.59 12.46 10.22
C ILE A 401 -28.10 12.52 10.42
N GLN A 402 -28.62 11.77 11.39
CA GLN A 402 -30.04 11.79 11.72
C GLN A 402 -30.47 13.18 12.19
N ALA A 403 -29.74 13.79 13.13
CA ALA A 403 -30.05 15.13 13.64
C ALA A 403 -30.01 16.20 12.53
N ILE A 404 -29.03 16.13 11.62
CA ILE A 404 -28.95 17.00 10.45
C ILE A 404 -30.19 16.82 9.56
N GLY A 405 -30.57 15.57 9.26
CA GLY A 405 -31.74 15.26 8.44
C GLY A 405 -33.04 15.79 9.02
N GLU A 406 -33.32 15.50 10.29
CA GLU A 406 -34.52 15.96 11.01
C GLU A 406 -34.58 17.50 11.05
N ARG A 407 -33.45 18.16 11.30
CA ARG A 407 -33.38 19.62 11.35
C ARG A 407 -33.64 20.24 9.98
N LEU A 408 -33.08 19.68 8.91
CA LEU A 408 -33.31 20.13 7.54
C LEU A 408 -34.80 19.99 7.17
N GLU A 409 -35.43 18.87 7.51
CA GLU A 409 -36.87 18.66 7.28
C GLU A 409 -37.72 19.70 8.02
N ALA A 410 -37.43 19.95 9.29
CA ALA A 410 -38.15 20.93 10.10
C ALA A 410 -38.02 22.37 9.55
N MET A 411 -36.85 22.73 8.98
CA MET A 411 -36.65 24.05 8.38
C MET A 411 -37.37 24.20 7.04
N LEU A 412 -37.33 23.18 6.18
CA LEU A 412 -37.93 23.23 4.85
C LEU A 412 -39.47 23.12 4.89
N SER A 413 -40.03 22.41 5.88
CA SER A 413 -41.49 22.33 6.09
C SER A 413 -42.10 23.64 6.61
N LYS A 414 -41.38 24.40 7.45
CA LYS A 414 -41.81 25.73 7.93
C LYS A 414 -41.83 26.79 6.81
N LYS A 415 -40.90 26.74 5.86
CA LYS A 415 -40.89 27.67 4.71
C LYS A 415 -42.10 27.49 3.79
N LYS A 416 -42.57 26.25 3.59
CA LYS A 416 -43.78 25.98 2.79
C LYS A 416 -45.07 26.52 3.42
N THR A 417 -45.13 26.66 4.75
CA THR A 417 -46.31 27.18 5.48
C THR A 417 -46.28 28.70 5.69
N GLY A 418 -45.12 29.35 5.58
CA GLY A 418 -44.99 30.82 5.59
C GLY A 418 -45.43 31.48 4.28
N ASP A 419 -45.06 30.88 3.14
CA ASP A 419 -45.32 31.42 1.79
C ASP A 419 -46.82 31.36 1.39
N THR A 420 -47.61 30.52 2.07
CA THR A 420 -49.07 30.45 1.90
C THR A 420 -49.82 31.51 2.74
N LYS A 421 -49.20 32.09 3.78
CA LYS A 421 -49.82 33.14 4.61
C LYS A 421 -49.56 34.55 4.08
N GLU A 422 -48.44 34.82 3.41
CA GLU A 422 -48.20 36.14 2.78
C GLU A 422 -49.06 36.36 1.53
N LYS A 423 -49.28 35.34 0.70
CA LYS A 423 -50.19 35.44 -0.47
C LYS A 423 -51.68 35.61 -0.12
N HIS A 424 -52.09 35.31 1.12
CA HIS A 424 -53.46 35.55 1.58
C HIS A 424 -53.66 36.91 2.28
N LYS A 425 -52.58 37.62 2.63
CA LYS A 425 -52.67 38.99 3.18
C LYS A 425 -52.72 40.05 2.07
N GLU A 426 -52.02 39.87 0.94
CA GLU A 426 -52.10 40.80 -0.20
C GLU A 426 -53.43 40.75 -0.98
N LYS A 427 -54.25 39.70 -0.80
CA LYS A 427 -55.59 39.60 -1.43
C LYS A 427 -56.75 40.14 -0.58
N LYS A 428 -56.51 40.59 0.65
CA LYS A 428 -57.57 41.15 1.52
C LYS A 428 -57.55 42.67 1.67
N ASP A 429 -56.53 43.35 1.13
CA ASP A 429 -56.46 44.83 1.10
C ASP A 429 -56.81 45.43 -0.28
N ASN A 430 -57.35 44.64 -1.21
CA ASN A 430 -57.73 45.10 -2.56
C ASN A 430 -59.08 44.52 -3.06
N GLY A 431 -60.05 44.30 -2.17
CA GLY A 431 -61.38 43.78 -2.54
C GLY A 431 -62.49 44.31 -1.65
#